data_AF-A0A2V8RVE5-F1
#
_entry.id   AF-A0A2V8RVE5-F1
#
_cell.length_a   1.000
_cell.length_b   1.000
_cell.length_c   1.000
_cell.angle_alpha   90.00
_cell.angle_beta   90.00
_cell.angle_gamma   90.00
#
_symmetry.space_group_name_H-M   'P 1'
#
loop_
_entity.id
_entity.type
_entity.pdbx_description
1 polymer ?
#
loop_
_entity_poly.entity_id
_entity_poly.type
_entity_poly.pdbx_seq_one_letter_code
_entity_poly.pdbx_strand_id
1 'polypeptide(L)'
;MSNPKTAQSKLDRIISAWETLAPDKSFGGMTLAQFKAAVQPSYDKRAELTVLENQVQSKQVERETADTESLRLVQLVVNGVVGDPTEGPDGDLYEAMGYVRASQRHTGLTRKKKAGTKNGNKQ
;
A
#
# COMPACT_ATOMS: atom_id res chain seq x y z
N MET A 1 1.35 -10.01 19.90
CA MET A 1 1.92 -9.56 21.19
C MET A 1 1.19 -8.31 21.61
N SER A 2 0.33 -8.37 22.64
CA SER A 2 -0.43 -7.21 23.13
C SER A 2 0.53 -6.14 23.67
N ASN A 3 0.63 -5.02 22.97
CA ASN A 3 1.34 -3.85 23.46
C ASN A 3 0.50 -3.23 24.61
N PRO A 4 0.97 -3.20 25.86
CA PRO A 4 0.19 -2.72 27.01
C PRO A 4 -0.12 -1.22 26.98
N LYS A 5 0.27 -0.49 25.93
CA LYS A 5 0.10 0.96 25.77
C LYS A 5 -1.15 1.38 24.99
N THR A 6 -2.02 0.46 24.57
CA THR A 6 -3.24 0.85 23.84
C THR A 6 -4.41 1.06 24.80
N ALA A 7 -5.28 2.02 24.48
CA ALA A 7 -6.50 2.26 25.24
C ALA A 7 -7.40 1.01 25.29
N GLN A 8 -7.47 0.23 24.20
CA GLN A 8 -8.22 -1.02 24.14
C GLN A 8 -7.71 -2.05 25.16
N SER A 9 -6.40 -2.34 25.17
CA SER A 9 -5.84 -3.31 26.12
C SER A 9 -6.04 -2.90 27.58
N LYS A 10 -6.05 -1.58 27.86
CA LYS A 10 -6.37 -1.07 29.21
C LYS A 10 -7.84 -1.29 29.55
N LEU A 11 -8.75 -1.01 28.63
CA LEU A 11 -10.19 -1.25 28.81
C LEU A 11 -10.48 -2.73 29.05
N ASP A 12 -9.92 -3.62 28.21
CA ASP A 12 -10.11 -5.07 28.32
C ASP A 12 -9.64 -5.57 29.70
N ARG A 13 -8.47 -5.13 30.16
CA ARG A 13 -7.93 -5.53 31.47
C ARG A 13 -8.82 -5.07 32.62
N ILE A 14 -9.36 -3.86 32.56
CA ILE A 14 -10.25 -3.33 33.60
C ILE A 14 -11.57 -4.10 33.60
N ILE A 15 -12.17 -4.31 32.42
CA ILE A 15 -13.43 -5.06 32.27
C ILE A 15 -13.26 -6.47 32.83
N SER A 16 -12.23 -7.22 32.41
CA SER A 16 -12.01 -8.60 32.87
C SER A 16 -11.74 -8.69 34.37
N ALA A 17 -10.98 -7.75 34.93
CA ALA A 17 -10.72 -7.72 36.38
C ALA A 17 -12.00 -7.44 37.17
N TRP A 18 -12.83 -6.49 36.70
CA TRP A 18 -14.10 -6.16 37.35
C TRP A 18 -15.09 -7.31 37.26
N GLU A 19 -15.25 -7.92 36.08
CA GLU A 19 -16.07 -9.12 35.87
C GLU A 19 -15.72 -10.26 36.83
N THR A 20 -14.43 -10.50 37.05
CA THR A 20 -13.95 -11.64 37.83
C THR A 20 -14.03 -11.40 39.34
N LEU A 21 -13.66 -10.20 39.78
CA LEU A 21 -13.42 -9.93 41.20
C LEU A 21 -14.57 -9.21 41.89
N ALA A 22 -15.40 -8.46 41.15
CA ALA A 22 -16.42 -7.62 41.75
C ALA A 22 -17.61 -7.32 40.81
N PRO A 23 -18.24 -8.32 40.17
CA PRO A 23 -19.25 -8.09 39.13
C PRO A 23 -20.45 -7.27 39.60
N ASP A 24 -20.84 -7.41 40.87
CA ASP A 24 -22.00 -6.72 41.46
C ASP A 24 -21.66 -5.38 42.12
N LYS A 25 -20.36 -5.02 42.23
CA LYS A 25 -19.97 -3.74 42.81
C LYS A 25 -20.02 -2.63 41.78
N SER A 26 -20.39 -1.44 42.25
CA SER A 26 -20.29 -0.20 41.49
C SER A 26 -18.99 0.54 41.82
N PHE A 27 -18.35 1.10 40.81
CA PHE A 27 -17.17 1.97 40.95
C PHE A 27 -17.42 3.28 40.21
N GLY A 28 -16.98 4.40 40.78
CA GLY A 28 -17.18 5.71 40.15
C GLY A 28 -18.64 6.08 39.87
N GLY A 29 -19.58 5.53 40.65
CA GLY A 29 -21.02 5.75 40.47
C GLY A 29 -21.67 4.97 39.32
N MET A 30 -20.98 4.01 38.71
CA MET A 30 -21.52 3.18 37.64
C MET A 30 -21.32 1.68 37.89
N THR A 31 -22.24 0.87 37.35
CA THR A 31 -22.11 -0.59 37.31
C THR A 31 -21.19 -1.02 36.18
N LEU A 32 -20.71 -2.26 36.22
CA LEU A 32 -19.94 -2.86 35.14
C LEU A 32 -20.67 -2.79 33.78
N ALA A 33 -21.98 -3.02 33.76
CA ALA A 33 -22.80 -2.95 32.55
C ALA A 33 -22.85 -1.53 31.97
N GLN A 34 -23.02 -0.51 32.83
CA GLN A 34 -23.00 0.89 32.42
C GLN A 34 -21.61 1.31 31.90
N PHE A 35 -20.55 0.86 32.56
CA PHE A 35 -19.18 1.11 32.09
C PHE A 35 -18.93 0.52 30.70
N LYS A 36 -19.30 -0.76 30.47
CA LYS A 36 -19.19 -1.41 29.15
C LYS A 36 -19.93 -0.64 28.07
N ALA A 37 -21.17 -0.23 28.35
CA ALA A 37 -21.96 0.57 27.41
C ALA A 37 -21.29 1.93 27.10
N ALA A 38 -20.71 2.60 28.11
CA ALA A 38 -20.05 3.89 27.93
C ALA A 38 -18.77 3.81 27.07
N VAL A 39 -18.05 2.68 27.11
CA VAL A 39 -16.82 2.50 26.34
C VAL A 39 -17.04 1.83 24.98
N GLN A 40 -18.24 1.28 24.74
CA GLN A 40 -18.63 0.61 23.50
C GLN A 40 -18.33 1.43 22.23
N PRO A 41 -18.60 2.76 22.17
CA PRO A 41 -18.28 3.55 20.97
C PRO A 41 -16.79 3.51 20.59
N SER A 42 -15.90 3.34 21.57
CA SER A 42 -14.47 3.20 21.30
C SER A 42 -14.14 1.90 20.57
N TYR A 43 -14.84 0.80 20.90
CA TYR A 43 -14.70 -0.48 20.19
C TYR A 43 -15.33 -0.40 18.80
N ASP A 44 -16.51 0.21 18.69
CA ASP A 44 -17.22 0.36 17.41
C ASP A 44 -16.37 1.13 16.39
N LYS A 45 -15.73 2.23 16.81
CA LYS A 45 -14.83 2.99 15.93
C LYS A 45 -13.58 2.23 15.52
N ARG A 46 -13.06 1.34 16.35
CA ARG A 46 -11.95 0.46 15.95
C ARG A 46 -12.41 -0.57 14.92
N ALA A 47 -13.60 -1.15 15.10
CA ALA A 47 -14.16 -2.08 14.13
C ALA A 47 -14.43 -1.39 12.78
N GLU A 48 -14.97 -0.16 12.82
CA GLU A 48 -15.20 0.67 11.62
C GLU A 48 -13.88 0.97 10.89
N LEU A 49 -12.80 1.31 11.61
CA LEU A 49 -11.49 1.52 11.01
C LEU A 49 -10.97 0.27 10.29
N THR A 50 -11.07 -0.91 10.90
CA THR A 50 -10.67 -2.16 10.25
C THR A 50 -11.45 -2.41 8.95
N VAL A 51 -12.75 -2.08 8.93
CA VAL A 51 -13.57 -2.19 7.72
C VAL A 51 -13.09 -1.20 6.65
N LEU A 52 -12.84 0.05 7.03
CA LEU A 52 -12.35 1.09 6.12
C LEU A 52 -10.97 0.75 5.55
N GLU A 53 -10.05 0.21 6.36
CA GLU A 53 -8.73 -0.22 5.91
C GLU A 53 -8.83 -1.30 4.82
N ASN A 54 -9.72 -2.28 4.99
CA ASN A 54 -9.99 -3.29 3.97
C ASN A 54 -10.59 -2.67 2.70
N GLN A 55 -11.49 -1.70 2.83
CA GLN A 55 -12.06 -0.99 1.68
C GLN A 55 -11.00 -0.18 0.94
N VAL A 56 -10.11 0.51 1.65
CA VAL A 56 -8.98 1.24 1.07
C VAL A 56 -8.09 0.28 0.28
N GLN A 57 -7.73 -0.86 0.87
CA GLN A 57 -6.92 -1.87 0.18
C GLN A 57 -7.61 -2.38 -1.10
N SER A 58 -8.91 -2.66 -1.05
CA SER A 58 -9.69 -3.06 -2.23
C SER A 58 -9.66 -1.98 -3.32
N LYS A 59 -9.86 -0.72 -2.95
CA LYS A 59 -9.83 0.41 -3.91
C LYS A 59 -8.45 0.66 -4.49
N GLN A 60 -7.37 0.40 -3.74
CA GLN A 60 -6.01 0.45 -4.29
C GLN A 60 -5.80 -0.60 -5.38
N VAL A 61 -6.29 -1.84 -5.18
CA VAL A 61 -6.20 -2.91 -6.19
C VAL A 61 -7.05 -2.60 -7.42
N GLU A 62 -8.28 -2.09 -7.23
CA GLU A 62 -9.14 -1.64 -8.33
C GLU A 62 -8.46 -0.54 -9.16
N ARG A 63 -7.86 0.45 -8.48
CA ARG A 63 -7.10 1.53 -9.13
C ARG A 63 -5.93 0.96 -9.93
N GLU A 64 -5.10 0.10 -9.33
CA GLU A 64 -3.93 -0.48 -10.01
C GLU A 64 -4.32 -1.29 -11.26
N THR A 65 -5.47 -1.97 -11.21
CA THR A 65 -6.02 -2.68 -12.36
C THR A 65 -6.47 -1.71 -13.45
N ALA A 66 -7.17 -0.63 -13.09
CA ALA A 66 -7.59 0.41 -14.04
C ALA A 66 -6.38 1.17 -14.64
N ASP A 67 -5.36 1.44 -13.85
CA ASP A 67 -4.12 2.09 -14.29
C ASP A 67 -3.35 1.20 -15.26
N THR A 68 -3.36 -0.12 -15.07
CA THR A 68 -2.73 -1.07 -16.01
C THR A 68 -3.33 -0.94 -17.42
N GLU A 69 -4.66 -0.88 -17.53
CA GLU A 69 -5.33 -0.69 -18.82
C GLU A 69 -5.07 0.71 -19.39
N SER A 70 -5.08 1.73 -18.53
CA SER A 70 -4.76 3.10 -18.95
C SER A 70 -3.34 3.20 -19.53
N LEU A 71 -2.36 2.56 -18.89
CA LEU A 71 -0.97 2.52 -19.36
C LEU A 71 -0.83 1.73 -20.68
N ARG A 72 -1.63 0.68 -20.87
CA ARG A 72 -1.71 -0.03 -22.16
C ARG A 72 -2.17 0.91 -23.27
N LEU A 73 -3.19 1.73 -23.03
CA LEU A 73 -3.67 2.72 -23.99
C LEU A 73 -2.64 3.81 -24.26
N VAL A 74 -1.97 4.32 -23.22
CA VAL A 74 -0.86 5.27 -23.38
C VAL A 74 0.22 4.69 -24.30
N GLN A 75 0.60 3.43 -24.11
CA GLN A 75 1.60 2.79 -24.97
C GLN A 75 1.16 2.70 -26.43
N LEU A 76 -0.13 2.43 -26.69
CA LEU A 76 -0.66 2.43 -28.07
C LEU A 76 -0.55 3.80 -28.72
N VAL A 77 -0.90 4.87 -28.00
CA VAL A 77 -0.77 6.25 -28.49
C VAL A 77 0.67 6.57 -28.84
N VAL A 78 1.59 6.25 -27.92
CA VAL A 78 3.03 6.51 -28.10
C VAL A 78 3.59 5.72 -29.29
N ASN A 79 3.17 4.47 -29.46
CA ASN A 79 3.54 3.67 -30.65
C ASN A 79 3.01 4.30 -31.95
N GLY A 80 1.80 4.87 -31.92
CA GLY A 80 1.23 5.63 -33.03
C GLY A 80 2.09 6.84 -33.39
N VAL A 81 2.46 7.67 -32.41
CA VAL A 81 3.34 8.84 -32.62
C VAL A 81 4.69 8.43 -33.21
N VAL A 82 5.29 7.34 -32.73
CA VAL A 82 6.57 6.85 -33.26
C VAL A 82 6.45 6.33 -34.69
N GLY A 83 5.30 5.76 -35.07
CA GLY A 83 5.05 5.20 -36.39
C GLY A 83 4.43 6.16 -37.41
N ASP A 84 4.03 7.37 -36.99
CA ASP A 84 3.39 8.35 -37.87
C ASP A 84 4.43 9.05 -38.77
N PRO A 85 4.20 9.18 -40.09
CA PRO A 85 5.16 9.80 -41.00
C PRO A 85 5.38 11.31 -40.82
N THR A 86 4.44 12.02 -40.18
CA THR A 86 4.50 13.45 -39.90
C THR A 86 5.04 13.76 -38.51
N GLU A 87 4.93 12.79 -37.60
CA GLU A 87 5.58 12.81 -36.30
C GLU A 87 6.79 11.85 -36.31
N GLY A 88 7.22 11.39 -35.14
CA GLY A 88 8.23 10.36 -35.03
C GLY A 88 8.98 10.36 -33.71
N PRO A 89 9.94 9.44 -33.54
CA PRO A 89 10.68 9.27 -32.29
C PRO A 89 11.67 10.40 -31.98
N ASP A 90 11.87 11.34 -32.89
CA ASP A 90 12.68 12.56 -32.71
C ASP A 90 11.83 13.86 -32.72
N GLY A 91 10.50 13.75 -32.82
CA GLY A 91 9.60 14.89 -32.89
C GLY A 91 9.40 15.62 -31.55
N ASP A 92 8.98 16.89 -31.62
CA ASP A 92 8.72 17.73 -30.44
C ASP A 92 7.57 17.19 -29.59
N LEU A 93 6.55 16.61 -30.22
CA LEU A 93 5.43 15.96 -29.53
C LEU A 93 5.90 14.79 -28.65
N TYR A 94 6.84 13.97 -29.16
CA TYR A 94 7.37 12.83 -28.42
C TYR A 94 8.18 13.28 -27.18
N GLU A 95 8.98 14.35 -27.31
CA GLU A 95 9.67 14.96 -26.16
C GLU A 95 8.67 15.59 -25.16
N ALA A 96 7.66 16.31 -25.64
CA ALA A 96 6.64 16.93 -24.80
C ALA A 96 5.82 15.91 -23.99
N MET A 97 5.65 14.69 -24.51
CA MET A 97 5.07 13.56 -23.76
C MET A 97 5.98 13.00 -22.65
N GLY A 98 7.20 13.53 -22.52
CA GLY A 98 8.18 13.14 -21.51
C GLY A 98 9.14 12.02 -21.93
N TYR A 99 9.12 11.63 -23.21
CA TYR A 99 10.06 10.62 -23.73
C TYR A 99 11.35 11.25 -24.25
N VAL A 100 12.45 10.53 -24.13
CA VAL A 100 13.74 10.96 -24.70
C VAL A 100 13.78 10.65 -26.19
N ARG A 101 14.05 11.67 -27.02
CA ARG A 101 14.22 11.56 -28.47
C ARG A 101 15.25 10.49 -28.86
N ALA A 102 15.02 9.77 -29.96
CA ALA A 102 15.92 8.69 -30.40
C ALA A 102 17.37 9.14 -30.62
N SER A 103 17.56 10.31 -31.24
CA SER A 103 18.85 10.97 -31.47
C SER A 103 19.61 11.30 -30.17
N GLN A 104 18.90 11.50 -29.06
CA GLN A 104 19.47 11.79 -27.74
C GLN A 104 19.73 10.52 -26.91
N ARG A 105 19.20 9.37 -27.32
CA ARG A 105 19.48 8.08 -26.68
C ARG A 105 20.88 7.63 -27.03
N HIS A 106 21.87 8.04 -26.26
CA HIS A 106 23.22 7.50 -26.39
C HIS A 106 23.19 5.98 -26.12
N THR A 107 23.52 5.17 -27.13
CA THR A 107 23.54 3.70 -27.08
C THR A 107 24.67 3.11 -26.20
N GLY A 108 25.37 3.95 -25.45
CA GLY A 108 26.66 3.67 -24.84
C GLY A 108 26.64 3.27 -23.38
N LEU A 109 26.00 2.15 -23.03
CA LEU A 109 26.29 1.38 -21.80
C LEU A 109 26.24 -0.12 -22.09
N THR A 110 27.19 -0.61 -22.89
CA THR A 110 27.41 -2.06 -23.06
C THR A 110 28.22 -2.59 -21.87
N ARG A 111 27.60 -3.39 -20.99
CA ARG A 111 28.35 -4.21 -20.01
C ARG A 111 29.14 -5.29 -20.74
N LYS A 112 30.41 -5.04 -21.06
CA LYS A 112 31.33 -6.11 -21.45
C LYS A 112 31.53 -7.03 -20.26
N LYS A 113 31.03 -8.28 -20.31
CA LYS A 113 31.38 -9.31 -19.33
C LYS A 113 32.90 -9.55 -19.43
N LYS A 114 33.64 -9.40 -18.32
CA LYS A 114 35.04 -9.86 -18.25
C LYS A 114 35.04 -11.37 -18.52
N ALA A 115 35.84 -11.80 -19.51
CA ALA A 115 36.05 -13.20 -19.82
C ALA A 115 36.49 -13.95 -18.55
N GLY A 116 35.81 -15.06 -18.28
CA GLY A 116 35.91 -15.80 -17.03
C GLY A 116 37.32 -16.27 -16.70
N THR A 117 37.77 -15.97 -15.49
CA THR A 117 38.85 -16.69 -14.83
C THR A 117 38.33 -18.10 -14.51
N LYS A 118 38.70 -19.07 -15.34
CA LYS A 118 38.67 -20.49 -14.94
C LYS A 118 39.67 -20.65 -13.79
N ASN A 119 39.20 -21.03 -12.61
CA ASN A 119 40.01 -21.78 -11.67
C ASN A 119 39.15 -22.89 -11.11
N GLY A 120 39.37 -24.09 -11.64
CA GLY A 120 38.91 -25.30 -10.98
C GLY A 120 39.73 -25.53 -9.72
N ASN A 121 39.10 -26.09 -8.69
CA ASN A 121 39.82 -27.04 -7.87
C ASN A 121 38.89 -28.18 -7.43
N LYS A 122 39.47 -29.37 -7.48
CA LYS A 122 38.85 -30.70 -7.37
C LYS A 122 38.43 -31.04 -5.93
N GLN A 123 37.50 -31.99 -5.85
CA GLN A 123 37.11 -32.77 -4.68
C GLN A 123 38.30 -33.47 -4.01
#